data_AF-A0A8S3WV42-F1
#
_entry.id   AF-A0A8S3WV42-F1
#
_cell.length_a   1.000
_cell.length_b   1.000
_cell.length_c   1.000
_cell.angle_alpha   90.00
_cell.angle_beta   90.00
_cell.angle_gamma   90.00
#
_symmetry.space_group_name_H-M   'P 1'
#
loop_
_entity.id
_entity.type
_entity.pdbx_description
1 polymer ?
#
loop_
_entity_poly.entity_id
_entity_poly.type
_entity_poly.pdbx_seq_one_letter_code
_entity_poly.pdbx_strand_id
1 'polypeptide(L)'
;MPKNILAEMGSQVGLTPARQNKKEAEEWARRQSGPMVNPSFEPDDFVPHSLSPVKDEKKKQGADKGIFLVNMKEKDLQEVEEYEPYDNRVVEHPTTNTETLLHLLKGSLGTGILAMPHAFSKSGYVVGTIGTLVIGVLCTYCIHVLIDSCYVLCKRRKVPSLTYTAAAEAALSEGPDWCKACAPYAAHVVNAFLLVYQIGSCCVYVVFVSENIQFVLTKHFELQVSVLEVMVWILLPLVLINWVPDLKYLAPFSAIANAVTIVSFAMILYYIFREMPTIEGKVPAGKIAEFPLFFGTVLFALEAIGVILPLENEMKTPKAFVGKFGVLNRAMISIIILYVGMGLFGYLQYGNEAAGSITLNLPSGTETLASVVQCLLAFAIFITHGLACYVAIDILWNEYIGVRLLNSSHRLLWEYILRSLIVLLTFGIAAVVPELDLFISLFGALCLSALGLAFPAFIQSCTYWYYVSPSERIRMIIKNAIVVVFGALGLVVGTWTSLEGIITKFSGQGHGHGPILNATDNFNETSLVP
;
A
#
# COMPACT_ATOMS: atom_id res chain seq x y z
N MET A 1 34.22 -24.95 20.54
CA MET A 1 32.84 -24.46 20.31
C MET A 1 32.35 -25.03 18.98
N PRO A 2 31.22 -25.77 18.94
CA PRO A 2 30.77 -26.41 17.71
C PRO A 2 30.13 -25.41 16.75
N LYS A 3 30.30 -25.67 15.45
CA LYS A 3 29.95 -24.84 14.27
C LYS A 3 28.45 -24.59 14.03
N ASN A 4 27.58 -24.81 15.01
CA ASN A 4 26.12 -24.88 14.80
C ASN A 4 25.35 -23.58 15.08
N ILE A 5 26.01 -22.47 15.47
CA ILE A 5 25.29 -21.21 15.78
C ILE A 5 25.09 -20.34 14.53
N LEU A 6 25.95 -20.45 13.51
CA LEU A 6 25.81 -19.68 12.26
C LEU A 6 24.70 -20.18 11.34
N ALA A 7 24.26 -21.44 11.49
CA ALA A 7 23.14 -21.99 10.72
C ALA A 7 21.77 -21.58 11.30
N GLU A 8 21.68 -21.29 12.60
CA GLU A 8 20.42 -20.85 13.24
C GLU A 8 20.15 -19.35 13.03
N MET A 9 21.16 -18.52 12.77
CA MET A 9 20.94 -17.09 12.47
C MET A 9 20.53 -16.83 11.02
N GLY A 10 20.73 -17.79 10.11
CA GLY A 10 20.37 -17.68 8.69
C GLY A 10 18.92 -18.05 8.36
N SER A 11 18.16 -18.61 9.32
CA SER A 11 16.78 -19.05 9.09
C SER A 11 15.70 -18.05 9.53
N GLN A 12 16.08 -16.79 9.82
CA GLN A 12 15.15 -15.74 10.26
C GLN A 12 14.74 -14.75 9.16
N VAL A 13 15.01 -15.06 7.89
CA VAL A 13 14.50 -14.23 6.78
C VAL A 13 13.28 -14.93 6.19
N GLY A 14 12.12 -14.31 6.39
CA GLY A 14 10.81 -14.78 5.96
C GLY A 14 10.80 -15.21 4.49
N LEU A 15 10.71 -16.51 4.29
CA LEU A 15 10.25 -17.15 3.07
C LEU A 15 9.09 -18.05 3.49
N THR A 16 8.01 -17.98 2.73
CA THR A 16 6.77 -18.75 2.89
C THR A 16 7.04 -20.25 3.11
N PRO A 17 6.21 -20.95 3.92
CA PRO A 17 6.45 -22.34 4.27
C PRO A 17 5.98 -23.28 3.16
N ALA A 18 6.64 -23.27 2.02
CA ALA A 18 6.57 -24.37 1.06
C ALA A 18 7.51 -25.47 1.54
N ARG A 19 6.94 -26.55 2.10
CA ARG A 19 7.55 -27.85 2.45
C ARG A 19 9.04 -27.97 2.08
N GLN A 20 9.92 -27.76 3.05
CA GLN A 20 11.33 -28.11 2.95
C GLN A 20 11.48 -29.63 2.75
N ASN A 21 11.72 -30.03 1.51
CA ASN A 21 12.19 -31.38 1.20
C ASN A 21 13.67 -31.46 1.59
N LYS A 22 13.98 -32.25 2.61
CA LYS A 22 15.32 -32.46 3.18
C LYS A 22 16.41 -32.83 2.13
N LYS A 23 16.00 -33.33 0.96
CA LYS A 23 16.88 -33.67 -0.18
C LYS A 23 17.42 -32.44 -0.94
N GLU A 24 16.66 -31.34 -1.05
CA GLU A 24 17.11 -30.16 -1.79
C GLU A 24 18.19 -29.38 -1.02
N ALA A 25 18.07 -29.33 0.31
CA ALA A 25 19.11 -28.76 1.17
C ALA A 25 20.42 -29.57 1.11
N GLU A 26 20.34 -30.89 0.96
CA GLU A 26 21.50 -31.78 0.81
C GLU A 26 22.12 -31.75 -0.61
N GLU A 27 21.34 -31.41 -1.64
CA GLU A 27 21.84 -31.19 -3.00
C GLU A 27 22.48 -29.81 -3.17
N TRP A 28 21.96 -28.78 -2.51
CA TRP A 28 22.54 -27.43 -2.51
C TRP A 28 23.93 -27.41 -1.85
N ALA A 29 24.10 -28.16 -0.75
CA ALA A 29 25.40 -28.32 -0.08
C ALA A 29 26.46 -29.05 -0.91
N ARG A 30 26.07 -29.74 -2.00
CA ARG A 30 26.97 -30.57 -2.83
C ARG A 30 27.45 -29.93 -4.12
N ARG A 31 26.93 -28.76 -4.54
CA ARG A 31 27.41 -28.08 -5.75
C ARG A 31 28.69 -27.29 -5.46
N GLN A 32 29.84 -27.93 -5.68
CA GLN A 32 31.11 -27.23 -5.84
C GLN A 32 31.09 -26.45 -7.16
N SER A 33 31.16 -25.12 -7.07
CA SER A 33 31.24 -24.21 -8.22
C SER A 33 32.65 -24.27 -8.84
N GLY A 34 32.77 -24.93 -10.00
CA GLY A 34 33.84 -24.68 -10.96
C GLY A 34 33.37 -23.70 -12.04
N PRO A 35 34.26 -22.92 -12.69
CA PRO A 35 33.85 -21.89 -13.62
C PRO A 35 33.45 -22.49 -14.97
N MET A 36 32.34 -22.02 -15.53
CA MET A 36 32.05 -22.19 -16.96
C MET A 36 32.19 -20.83 -17.66
N VAL A 37 33.21 -20.74 -18.50
CA VAL A 37 33.53 -19.63 -19.39
C VAL A 37 32.71 -19.79 -20.67
N ASN A 38 32.07 -18.72 -21.16
CA ASN A 38 32.05 -18.42 -22.60
C ASN A 38 31.81 -16.91 -22.83
N PRO A 39 32.45 -16.30 -23.86
CA PRO A 39 32.64 -14.86 -23.94
C PRO A 39 31.61 -14.17 -24.84
N SER A 40 31.69 -12.84 -24.84
CA SER A 40 31.13 -11.88 -25.81
C SER A 40 29.65 -11.50 -25.68
N PHE A 41 29.40 -10.43 -24.92
CA PHE A 41 28.56 -9.31 -25.38
C PHE A 41 28.76 -8.11 -24.43
N GLU A 42 29.28 -6.99 -24.93
CA GLU A 42 29.32 -5.72 -24.20
C GLU A 42 27.95 -5.05 -24.21
N PRO A 43 27.50 -4.47 -23.09
CA PRO A 43 26.53 -3.39 -23.12
C PRO A 43 27.07 -2.17 -22.37
N ASP A 44 27.64 -1.23 -23.12
CA ASP A 44 27.72 0.16 -22.70
C ASP A 44 26.31 0.81 -22.74
N ASP A 45 26.14 1.80 -21.87
CA ASP A 45 25.04 2.78 -21.81
C ASP A 45 23.68 2.38 -21.19
N PHE A 46 23.65 2.00 -19.90
CA PHE A 46 22.43 2.20 -19.08
C PHE A 46 22.74 2.57 -17.62
N VAL A 47 23.11 3.84 -17.42
CA VAL A 47 22.97 4.51 -16.11
C VAL A 47 22.12 5.76 -16.34
N PRO A 48 20.94 5.92 -15.71
CA PRO A 48 20.33 7.23 -15.61
C PRO A 48 21.30 8.13 -14.82
N HIS A 49 21.76 9.23 -15.41
CA HIS A 49 22.55 10.25 -14.72
C HIS A 49 21.75 10.87 -13.57
N SER A 50 21.73 10.20 -12.43
CA SER A 50 21.45 10.77 -11.12
C SER A 50 22.34 10.04 -10.12
N LEU A 51 23.45 10.69 -9.77
CA LEU A 51 24.49 10.24 -8.82
C LEU A 51 25.33 9.08 -9.34
N SER A 52 26.19 9.39 -10.32
CA SER A 52 27.33 8.53 -10.69
C SER A 52 28.41 8.60 -9.60
N PRO A 53 28.93 7.46 -9.10
CA PRO A 53 30.08 7.48 -8.19
C PRO A 53 31.32 8.07 -8.89
N VAL A 54 32.07 8.87 -8.15
CA VAL A 54 33.21 9.66 -8.61
C VAL A 54 34.29 8.75 -9.24
N LYS A 55 34.68 9.06 -10.49
CA LYS A 55 35.91 8.56 -11.11
C LYS A 55 37.09 9.35 -10.54
N ASP A 56 37.99 8.68 -9.83
CA ASP A 56 39.24 9.26 -9.36
C ASP A 56 40.27 9.29 -10.50
N GLU A 57 40.58 10.50 -11.00
CA GLU A 57 41.84 10.77 -11.69
C GLU A 57 42.44 12.11 -11.26
N LYS A 58 43.65 12.06 -10.67
CA LYS A 58 44.83 12.79 -11.17
C LYS A 58 46.11 12.39 -10.42
N LYS A 59 46.98 11.65 -11.13
CA LYS A 59 48.41 11.49 -10.82
C LYS A 59 49.14 12.84 -10.96
N LYS A 60 49.98 13.19 -9.98
CA LYS A 60 51.14 14.08 -10.19
C LYS A 60 52.40 13.37 -9.70
N GLN A 61 53.37 13.30 -10.61
CA GLN A 61 54.70 12.69 -10.45
C GLN A 61 55.61 13.55 -9.56
N GLY A 62 56.46 12.90 -8.77
CA GLY A 62 57.54 13.54 -8.01
C GLY A 62 58.43 12.55 -7.25
N ALA A 63 59.54 12.17 -7.90
CA ALA A 63 60.84 11.69 -7.39
C ALA A 63 60.97 10.94 -6.04
N ASP A 64 61.26 9.64 -6.17
CA ASP A 64 62.45 8.93 -5.63
C ASP A 64 62.73 8.90 -4.11
N LYS A 65 62.43 7.75 -3.46
CA LYS A 65 63.41 6.88 -2.76
C LYS A 65 62.72 5.77 -1.95
N GLY A 66 63.00 4.52 -2.32
CA GLY A 66 63.15 3.38 -1.41
C GLY A 66 61.93 2.91 -0.61
N ILE A 67 60.96 2.29 -1.27
CA ILE A 67 60.09 1.29 -0.63
C ILE A 67 59.97 0.10 -1.59
N PHE A 68 60.26 -1.11 -1.10
CA PHE A 68 60.11 -2.36 -1.85
C PHE A 68 58.67 -2.50 -2.32
N LEU A 69 58.40 -2.14 -3.58
CA LEU A 69 57.18 -2.52 -4.27
C LEU A 69 57.28 -4.01 -4.59
N VAL A 70 56.55 -4.83 -3.83
CA VAL A 70 56.18 -6.17 -4.26
C VAL A 70 55.40 -5.98 -5.56
N ASN A 71 56.04 -6.30 -6.68
CA ASN A 71 55.42 -6.30 -7.99
C ASN A 71 54.45 -7.49 -8.04
N MET A 72 53.24 -7.31 -7.51
CA MET A 72 52.15 -8.22 -7.80
C MET A 72 51.91 -8.14 -9.31
N LYS A 73 52.24 -9.22 -10.03
CA LYS A 73 51.80 -9.39 -11.42
C LYS A 73 50.29 -9.14 -11.44
N GLU A 74 49.83 -8.26 -12.33
CA GLU A 74 48.41 -7.97 -12.62
C GLU A 74 47.60 -9.19 -13.11
N LYS A 75 48.11 -10.42 -12.94
CA LYS A 75 47.51 -11.66 -13.45
C LYS A 75 46.67 -12.45 -12.44
N ASP A 76 46.59 -12.03 -11.19
CA ASP A 76 45.79 -12.70 -10.15
C ASP A 76 44.84 -11.75 -9.39
N LEU A 77 44.44 -10.63 -10.00
CA LEU A 77 43.16 -10.00 -9.63
C LEU A 77 42.07 -10.89 -10.22
N GLN A 78 41.64 -11.90 -9.46
CA GLN A 78 40.32 -12.49 -9.69
C GLN A 78 39.35 -11.31 -9.77
N GLU A 79 38.73 -11.10 -10.93
CA GLU A 79 37.54 -10.26 -11.02
C GLU A 79 36.57 -10.82 -10.00
N VAL A 80 36.44 -10.13 -8.87
CA VAL A 80 35.42 -10.48 -7.87
C VAL A 80 34.12 -10.13 -8.55
N GLU A 81 33.46 -11.14 -9.12
CA GLU A 81 32.13 -11.02 -9.74
C GLU A 81 31.24 -10.22 -8.79
N GLU A 82 30.83 -9.02 -9.23
CA GLU A 82 30.02 -8.14 -8.41
C GLU A 82 28.64 -8.80 -8.22
N TYR A 83 28.20 -8.95 -6.98
CA TYR A 83 26.93 -9.63 -6.72
C TYR A 83 25.77 -8.83 -7.32
N GLU A 84 25.08 -9.41 -8.30
CA GLU A 84 23.87 -8.84 -8.89
C GLU A 84 22.62 -9.47 -8.29
N PRO A 85 21.84 -8.75 -7.46
CA PRO A 85 20.68 -9.30 -6.76
C PRO A 85 19.64 -9.94 -7.70
N TYR A 86 19.37 -9.28 -8.83
CA TYR A 86 18.36 -9.72 -9.78
C TYR A 86 18.66 -11.03 -10.47
N ASP A 87 19.94 -11.32 -10.72
CA ASP A 87 20.37 -12.55 -11.40
C ASP A 87 20.39 -13.75 -10.42
N ASN A 88 20.35 -13.46 -9.11
CA ASN A 88 20.32 -14.44 -8.02
C ASN A 88 18.91 -14.68 -7.45
N ARG A 89 17.86 -14.08 -8.03
CA ARG A 89 16.46 -14.32 -7.63
C ARG A 89 15.96 -15.64 -8.22
N VAL A 90 15.47 -16.54 -7.37
CA VAL A 90 14.78 -17.77 -7.77
C VAL A 90 13.31 -17.62 -7.40
N VAL A 91 12.46 -17.50 -8.41
CA VAL A 91 11.01 -17.34 -8.25
C VAL A 91 10.32 -18.56 -8.86
N GLU A 92 9.49 -19.26 -8.07
CA GLU A 92 8.84 -20.50 -8.48
C GLU A 92 7.78 -20.26 -9.57
N HIS A 93 7.00 -19.18 -9.43
CA HIS A 93 5.91 -18.81 -10.34
C HIS A 93 6.01 -17.33 -10.73
N PRO A 94 6.97 -16.96 -11.60
CA PRO A 94 7.27 -15.57 -11.86
C PRO A 94 6.15 -14.88 -12.65
N THR A 95 5.82 -13.65 -12.26
CA THR A 95 4.82 -12.82 -12.94
C THR A 95 5.42 -12.10 -14.15
N THR A 96 4.62 -11.95 -15.21
CA THR A 96 4.98 -11.15 -16.38
C THR A 96 4.86 -9.65 -16.07
N ASN A 97 5.47 -8.82 -16.92
CA ASN A 97 5.40 -7.35 -16.79
C ASN A 97 3.95 -6.83 -16.86
N THR A 98 3.11 -7.45 -17.67
CA THR A 98 1.70 -7.07 -17.82
C THR A 98 0.89 -7.52 -16.61
N GLU A 99 1.09 -8.74 -16.12
CA GLU A 99 0.44 -9.22 -14.89
C GLU A 99 0.84 -8.32 -13.70
N THR A 100 2.13 -8.00 -13.57
CA THR A 100 2.62 -7.09 -12.53
C THR A 100 1.97 -5.71 -12.63
N LEU A 101 1.86 -5.15 -13.84
CA LEU A 101 1.16 -3.88 -14.05
C LEU A 101 -0.30 -3.98 -13.60
N LEU A 102 -1.02 -5.03 -13.99
CA LEU A 102 -2.40 -5.25 -13.58
C LEU A 102 -2.54 -5.46 -12.07
N HIS A 103 -1.57 -6.11 -11.43
CA HIS A 103 -1.51 -6.25 -9.97
C HIS A 103 -1.26 -4.92 -9.26
N LEU A 104 -0.39 -4.05 -9.78
CA LEU A 104 -0.19 -2.70 -9.25
C LEU A 104 -1.43 -1.84 -9.39
N LEU A 105 -2.06 -1.87 -10.57
CA LEU A 105 -3.35 -1.21 -10.81
C LEU A 105 -4.37 -1.73 -9.80
N LYS A 106 -4.57 -3.05 -9.69
CA LYS A 106 -5.49 -3.64 -8.71
C LYS A 106 -5.17 -3.21 -7.28
N GLY A 107 -3.91 -3.28 -6.88
CA GLY A 107 -3.47 -2.95 -5.53
C GLY A 107 -3.77 -1.51 -5.13
N SER A 108 -3.92 -0.62 -6.12
CA SER A 108 -4.29 0.78 -5.92
C SER A 108 -5.79 1.01 -6.17
N LEU A 109 -6.41 0.33 -7.16
CA LEU A 109 -7.82 0.45 -7.55
C LEU A 109 -8.79 -0.22 -6.55
N GLY A 110 -8.76 0.22 -5.29
CA GLY A 110 -9.69 -0.18 -4.24
C GLY A 110 -10.80 0.84 -4.00
N THR A 111 -11.27 0.96 -2.74
CA THR A 111 -12.29 1.94 -2.35
C THR A 111 -11.80 3.39 -2.39
N GLY A 112 -10.48 3.62 -2.38
CA GLY A 112 -9.90 4.96 -2.38
C GLY A 112 -10.27 5.78 -3.63
N ILE A 113 -10.24 5.18 -4.83
CA ILE A 113 -10.63 5.88 -6.06
C ILE A 113 -12.10 6.33 -6.03
N LEU A 114 -12.97 5.53 -5.41
CA LEU A 114 -14.40 5.80 -5.32
C LEU A 114 -14.72 6.98 -4.39
N ALA A 115 -13.82 7.29 -3.45
CA ALA A 115 -13.91 8.43 -2.54
C ALA A 115 -13.32 9.73 -3.11
N MET A 116 -12.64 9.67 -4.27
CA MET A 116 -11.98 10.83 -4.87
C MET A 116 -12.92 12.02 -5.16
N PRO A 117 -14.17 11.82 -5.65
CA PRO A 117 -15.10 12.94 -5.85
C PRO A 117 -15.42 13.69 -4.57
N HIS A 118 -15.61 12.98 -3.46
CA HIS A 118 -15.80 13.58 -2.15
C HIS A 118 -14.52 14.27 -1.67
N ALA A 119 -13.33 13.71 -1.91
CA ALA A 119 -12.08 14.39 -1.62
C ALA A 119 -11.96 15.74 -2.37
N PHE A 120 -12.40 15.78 -3.63
CA PHE A 120 -12.42 17.00 -4.44
C PHE A 120 -13.48 18.00 -3.96
N SER A 121 -14.56 17.56 -3.31
CA SER A 121 -15.51 18.48 -2.68
C SER A 121 -14.91 19.23 -1.47
N LYS A 122 -13.90 18.62 -0.81
CA LYS A 122 -13.14 19.25 0.27
C LYS A 122 -12.04 20.21 -0.20
N SER A 123 -11.41 19.93 -1.34
CA SER A 123 -10.29 20.75 -1.85
C SER A 123 -10.67 21.72 -2.96
N GLY A 124 -11.77 21.51 -3.67
CA GLY A 124 -12.14 22.22 -4.90
C GLY A 124 -11.47 21.63 -6.13
N TYR A 125 -12.02 21.89 -7.33
CA TYR A 125 -11.60 21.16 -8.53
C TYR A 125 -10.17 21.51 -9.01
N VAL A 126 -9.70 22.75 -8.83
CA VAL A 126 -8.34 23.14 -9.26
C VAL A 126 -7.30 22.61 -8.28
N VAL A 127 -7.51 22.85 -6.99
CA VAL A 127 -6.59 22.37 -5.95
C VAL A 127 -6.62 20.85 -5.88
N GLY A 128 -7.78 20.22 -6.04
CA GLY A 128 -7.92 18.78 -6.12
C GLY A 128 -7.12 18.17 -7.26
N THR A 129 -7.23 18.73 -8.48
CA THR A 129 -6.47 18.25 -9.64
C THR A 129 -4.97 18.44 -9.46
N ILE A 130 -4.51 19.66 -9.13
CA ILE A 130 -3.08 19.95 -8.97
C ILE A 130 -2.51 19.17 -7.77
N GLY A 131 -3.22 19.14 -6.66
CA GLY A 131 -2.83 18.44 -5.44
C GLY A 131 -2.70 16.94 -5.66
N THR A 132 -3.65 16.31 -6.35
CA THR A 132 -3.58 14.87 -6.67
C THR A 132 -2.39 14.55 -7.58
N LEU A 133 -2.09 15.40 -8.57
CA LEU A 133 -0.90 15.25 -9.41
C LEU A 133 0.39 15.37 -8.60
N VAL A 134 0.50 16.38 -7.74
CA VAL A 134 1.69 16.62 -6.91
C VAL A 134 1.90 15.47 -5.93
N ILE A 135 0.85 15.04 -5.23
CA ILE A 135 0.92 13.92 -4.28
C ILE A 135 1.27 12.63 -5.02
N GLY A 136 0.66 12.35 -6.18
CA GLY A 136 0.97 11.17 -6.98
C GLY A 136 2.40 11.12 -7.49
N VAL A 137 2.95 12.26 -7.95
CA VAL A 137 4.37 12.36 -8.32
C VAL A 137 5.27 12.15 -7.12
N LEU A 138 4.91 12.71 -5.96
CA LEU A 138 5.66 12.56 -4.72
C LEU A 138 5.68 11.10 -4.23
N CYS A 139 4.53 10.42 -4.20
CA CYS A 139 4.42 9.00 -3.86
C CYS A 139 5.25 8.15 -4.82
N THR A 140 5.11 8.37 -6.13
CA THR A 140 5.89 7.66 -7.16
C THR A 140 7.39 7.83 -6.93
N TYR A 141 7.82 9.06 -6.63
CA TYR A 141 9.21 9.35 -6.29
C TYR A 141 9.68 8.60 -5.03
N CYS A 142 8.88 8.57 -3.96
CA CYS A 142 9.24 7.86 -2.73
C CYS A 142 9.33 6.35 -2.94
N ILE A 143 8.46 5.77 -3.77
CA ILE A 143 8.52 4.37 -4.16
C ILE A 143 9.82 4.04 -4.90
N HIS A 144 10.22 4.86 -5.89
CA HIS A 144 11.50 4.68 -6.59
C HIS A 144 12.68 4.74 -5.63
N VAL A 145 12.67 5.72 -4.73
CA VAL A 145 13.69 5.88 -3.69
C VAL A 145 13.79 4.64 -2.79
N LEU A 146 12.65 4.05 -2.43
CA LEU A 146 12.63 2.82 -1.64
C LEU A 146 13.24 1.66 -2.41
N ILE A 147 12.83 1.43 -3.67
CA ILE A 147 13.31 0.30 -4.48
C ILE A 147 14.80 0.42 -4.76
N ASP A 148 15.29 1.61 -5.11
CA ASP A 148 16.72 1.86 -5.31
C ASP A 148 17.52 1.56 -4.03
N SER A 149 16.99 2.00 -2.88
CA SER A 149 17.62 1.71 -1.59
C SER A 149 17.63 0.21 -1.28
N CYS A 150 16.54 -0.50 -1.56
CA CYS A 150 16.46 -1.95 -1.44
C CYS A 150 17.48 -2.64 -2.34
N TYR A 151 17.57 -2.25 -3.62
CA TYR A 151 18.53 -2.83 -4.56
C TYR A 151 19.98 -2.68 -4.07
N VAL A 152 20.35 -1.49 -3.61
CA VAL A 152 21.70 -1.24 -3.06
C VAL A 152 21.97 -2.06 -1.80
N LEU A 153 20.99 -2.17 -0.89
CA LEU A 153 21.14 -3.00 0.32
C LEU A 153 21.26 -4.49 -0.03
N CYS A 154 20.46 -4.99 -0.98
CA CYS A 154 20.54 -6.35 -1.50
C CYS A 154 21.94 -6.64 -2.04
N LYS A 155 22.49 -5.71 -2.84
CA LYS A 155 23.85 -5.81 -3.42
C LYS A 155 24.93 -5.90 -2.35
N ARG A 156 24.86 -5.06 -1.33
CA ARG A 156 25.82 -5.05 -0.20
C ARG A 156 25.73 -6.29 0.68
N ARG A 157 24.52 -6.75 0.97
CA ARG A 157 24.26 -7.89 1.85
C ARG A 157 24.35 -9.23 1.14
N LYS A 158 24.51 -9.24 -0.19
CA LYS A 158 24.52 -10.44 -1.03
C LYS A 158 23.25 -11.29 -0.86
N VAL A 159 22.11 -10.61 -0.81
CA VAL A 159 20.78 -11.23 -0.75
C VAL A 159 19.96 -10.86 -2.00
N PRO A 160 19.12 -11.77 -2.52
CA PRO A 160 18.46 -11.56 -3.80
C PRO A 160 17.32 -10.53 -3.72
N SER A 161 16.65 -10.44 -2.57
CA SER A 161 15.53 -9.54 -2.32
C SER A 161 15.44 -9.17 -0.84
N LEU A 162 14.74 -8.07 -0.57
CA LEU A 162 14.40 -7.63 0.79
C LEU A 162 12.91 -7.31 0.85
N THR A 163 12.30 -7.63 1.99
CA THR A 163 10.97 -7.12 2.35
C THR A 163 11.09 -5.67 2.83
N TYR A 164 9.96 -4.98 2.96
CA TYR A 164 9.99 -3.59 3.41
C TYR A 164 10.58 -3.44 4.83
N THR A 165 10.22 -4.34 5.73
CA THR A 165 10.74 -4.40 7.10
C THR A 165 12.24 -4.68 7.14
N ALA A 166 12.69 -5.68 6.36
CA ALA A 166 14.11 -6.04 6.28
C ALA A 166 14.95 -4.91 5.67
N ALA A 167 14.41 -4.20 4.67
CA ALA A 167 15.05 -3.02 4.10
C ALA A 167 15.21 -1.89 5.13
N ALA A 168 14.19 -1.65 5.96
CA ALA A 168 14.27 -0.64 7.02
C ALA A 168 15.32 -0.99 8.08
N GLU A 169 15.33 -2.21 8.59
CA GLU A 169 16.33 -2.69 9.55
C GLU A 169 17.75 -2.66 8.97
N ALA A 170 17.91 -3.14 7.73
CA ALA A 170 19.19 -3.14 7.04
C ALA A 170 19.74 -1.72 6.84
N ALA A 171 18.89 -0.80 6.39
CA ALA A 171 19.25 0.59 6.18
C ALA A 171 19.72 1.26 7.48
N LEU A 172 18.97 1.11 8.58
CA LEU A 172 19.33 1.72 9.86
C LEU A 172 20.59 1.10 10.46
N SER A 173 20.82 -0.20 10.26
CA SER A 173 22.02 -0.90 10.72
C SER A 173 23.30 -0.40 10.03
N GLU A 174 23.20 -0.03 8.76
CA GLU A 174 24.30 0.51 7.96
C GLU A 174 24.37 2.06 7.98
N GLY A 175 23.34 2.69 8.55
CA GLY A 175 23.19 4.14 8.65
C GLY A 175 24.11 4.79 9.69
N PRO A 176 23.91 6.08 9.98
CA PRO A 176 24.73 6.80 10.96
C PRO A 176 24.59 6.20 12.37
N ASP A 177 25.59 6.42 13.24
CA ASP A 177 25.68 5.75 14.54
C ASP A 177 24.44 5.97 15.45
N TRP A 178 23.76 7.10 15.31
CA TRP A 178 22.51 7.39 16.03
C TRP A 178 21.31 6.58 15.51
N CYS A 179 21.31 6.15 14.23
CA CYS A 179 20.30 5.26 13.66
C CYS A 179 20.53 3.79 14.02
N LYS A 180 21.79 3.37 14.16
CA LYS A 180 22.14 1.95 14.40
C LYS A 180 21.50 1.40 15.67
N ALA A 181 21.41 2.22 16.71
CA ALA A 181 20.75 1.85 17.97
C ALA A 181 19.25 1.55 17.78
N CYS A 182 18.61 2.18 16.79
CA CYS A 182 17.20 1.99 16.47
C CYS A 182 16.94 0.85 15.47
N ALA A 183 17.99 0.29 14.84
CA ALA A 183 17.84 -0.68 13.76
C ALA A 183 17.00 -1.92 14.13
N PRO A 184 17.19 -2.56 15.30
CA PRO A 184 16.38 -3.73 15.69
C PRO A 184 14.89 -3.41 15.86
N TYR A 185 14.55 -2.15 16.11
CA TYR A 185 13.16 -1.71 16.28
C TYR A 185 12.50 -1.29 14.95
N ALA A 186 13.28 -1.06 13.90
CA ALA A 186 12.80 -0.55 12.62
C ALA A 186 11.76 -1.49 11.99
N ALA A 187 12.05 -2.80 11.97
CA ALA A 187 11.14 -3.81 11.43
C ALA A 187 9.80 -3.82 12.19
N HIS A 188 9.83 -3.71 13.52
CA HIS A 188 8.62 -3.67 14.34
C HIS A 188 7.79 -2.41 14.12
N VAL A 189 8.42 -1.25 13.96
CA VAL A 189 7.73 0.01 13.66
C VAL A 189 7.06 -0.09 12.29
N VAL A 190 7.77 -0.52 11.24
CA VAL A 190 7.19 -0.70 9.90
C VAL A 190 6.03 -1.69 9.92
N ASN A 191 6.19 -2.84 10.60
CA ASN A 191 5.12 -3.82 10.75
C ASN A 191 3.90 -3.27 11.51
N ALA A 192 4.11 -2.45 12.56
CA ALA A 192 3.00 -1.85 13.29
C ALA A 192 2.18 -0.93 12.37
N PHE A 193 2.83 -0.07 11.60
CA PHE A 193 2.14 0.79 10.63
C PHE A 193 1.46 -0.01 9.51
N LEU A 194 2.10 -1.06 9.00
CA LEU A 194 1.49 -1.96 8.01
C LEU A 194 0.26 -2.68 8.59
N LEU A 195 0.32 -3.19 9.82
CA LEU A 195 -0.82 -3.83 10.48
C LEU A 195 -1.97 -2.86 10.71
N VAL A 196 -1.70 -1.66 11.22
CA VAL A 196 -2.73 -0.62 11.41
C VAL A 196 -3.35 -0.24 10.07
N TYR A 197 -2.55 -0.10 9.01
CA TYR A 197 -3.04 0.16 7.66
C TYR A 197 -3.95 -0.95 7.13
N GLN A 198 -3.57 -2.22 7.30
CA GLN A 198 -4.38 -3.35 6.80
C GLN A 198 -5.68 -3.51 7.58
N ILE A 199 -5.63 -3.40 8.92
CA ILE A 199 -6.84 -3.40 9.76
C ILE A 199 -7.75 -2.25 9.36
N GLY A 200 -7.20 -1.05 9.17
CA GLY A 200 -7.96 0.13 8.74
C GLY A 200 -8.60 -0.03 7.37
N SER A 201 -7.86 -0.57 6.38
CA SER A 201 -8.40 -0.89 5.06
C SER A 201 -9.53 -1.91 5.13
N CYS A 202 -9.40 -2.93 5.99
CA CYS A 202 -10.48 -3.87 6.25
C CYS A 202 -11.73 -3.19 6.83
N CYS A 203 -11.58 -2.26 7.78
CA CYS A 203 -12.71 -1.48 8.29
C CYS A 203 -13.41 -0.70 7.17
N VAL A 204 -12.64 0.01 6.32
CA VAL A 204 -13.18 0.74 5.16
C VAL A 204 -13.96 -0.18 4.24
N TYR A 205 -13.46 -1.39 3.97
CA TYR A 205 -14.17 -2.36 3.13
C TYR A 205 -15.46 -2.87 3.75
N VAL A 206 -15.49 -3.12 5.07
CA VAL A 206 -16.73 -3.50 5.76
C VAL A 206 -17.78 -2.40 5.63
N VAL A 207 -17.42 -1.14 5.94
CA VAL A 207 -18.33 0.00 5.79
C VAL A 207 -18.80 0.13 4.34
N PHE A 208 -17.88 0.09 3.37
CA PHE A 208 -18.20 0.22 1.95
C PHE A 208 -19.20 -0.83 1.48
N VAL A 209 -18.95 -2.11 1.78
CA VAL A 209 -19.82 -3.21 1.36
C VAL A 209 -21.20 -3.05 1.98
N SER A 210 -21.26 -2.72 3.27
CA SER A 210 -22.53 -2.52 3.98
C SER A 210 -23.32 -1.33 3.46
N GLU A 211 -22.70 -0.18 3.23
CA GLU A 211 -23.36 1.01 2.68
C GLU A 211 -23.91 0.75 1.27
N ASN A 212 -23.14 0.09 0.40
CA ASN A 212 -23.61 -0.19 -0.96
C ASN A 212 -24.77 -1.19 -0.99
N ILE A 213 -24.72 -2.25 -0.18
CA ILE A 213 -25.82 -3.20 -0.07
C ILE A 213 -27.05 -2.52 0.54
N GLN A 214 -26.88 -1.76 1.62
CA GLN A 214 -27.95 -1.01 2.26
C GLN A 214 -28.60 -0.03 1.29
N PHE A 215 -27.81 0.70 0.51
CA PHE A 215 -28.31 1.67 -0.46
C PHE A 215 -29.21 1.01 -1.50
N VAL A 216 -28.81 -0.15 -2.03
CA VAL A 216 -29.65 -0.92 -2.96
C VAL A 216 -30.92 -1.41 -2.28
N LEU A 217 -30.83 -1.98 -1.08
CA LEU A 217 -32.01 -2.47 -0.35
C LEU A 217 -33.03 -1.36 -0.07
N THR A 218 -32.56 -0.18 0.33
CA THR A 218 -33.42 0.95 0.66
C THR A 218 -33.92 1.71 -0.56
N LYS A 219 -33.09 1.92 -1.59
CA LYS A 219 -33.49 2.72 -2.76
C LYS A 219 -34.19 1.89 -3.84
N HIS A 220 -33.77 0.65 -4.05
CA HIS A 220 -34.31 -0.19 -5.12
C HIS A 220 -35.46 -1.10 -4.65
N PHE A 221 -35.34 -1.65 -3.43
CA PHE A 221 -36.34 -2.56 -2.86
C PHE A 221 -37.22 -1.92 -1.77
N GLU A 222 -37.01 -0.64 -1.46
CA GLU A 222 -37.77 0.14 -0.46
C GLU A 222 -37.77 -0.48 0.95
N LEU A 223 -36.75 -1.29 1.27
CA LEU A 223 -36.58 -1.89 2.59
C LEU A 223 -35.88 -0.92 3.55
N GLN A 224 -36.51 -0.62 4.67
CA GLN A 224 -35.90 0.21 5.72
C GLN A 224 -34.95 -0.65 6.56
N VAL A 225 -33.66 -0.58 6.22
CA VAL A 225 -32.58 -1.30 6.89
C VAL A 225 -31.46 -0.31 7.20
N SER A 226 -30.92 -0.39 8.40
CA SER A 226 -29.75 0.39 8.82
C SER A 226 -28.45 -0.23 8.30
N VAL A 227 -27.40 0.59 8.17
CA VAL A 227 -26.07 0.09 7.75
C VAL A 227 -25.54 -0.96 8.73
N LEU A 228 -25.79 -0.79 10.03
CA LEU A 228 -25.36 -1.72 11.08
C LEU A 228 -26.02 -3.11 10.93
N GLU A 229 -27.31 -3.17 10.60
CA GLU A 229 -27.99 -4.45 10.34
C GLU A 229 -27.36 -5.18 9.15
N VAL A 230 -27.05 -4.46 8.07
CA VAL A 230 -26.35 -5.05 6.92
C VAL A 230 -24.94 -5.50 7.30
N MET A 231 -24.20 -4.74 8.12
CA MET A 231 -22.90 -5.16 8.66
C MET A 231 -23.00 -6.50 9.40
N VAL A 232 -24.03 -6.68 10.23
CA VAL A 232 -24.27 -7.95 10.96
C VAL A 232 -24.57 -9.09 9.99
N TRP A 233 -25.33 -8.86 8.92
CA TRP A 233 -25.62 -9.88 7.91
C TRP A 233 -24.39 -10.35 7.15
N ILE A 234 -23.47 -9.42 6.81
CA ILE A 234 -22.24 -9.77 6.09
C ILE A 234 -21.14 -10.31 7.00
N LEU A 235 -21.26 -10.18 8.33
CA LEU A 235 -20.22 -10.63 9.28
C LEU A 235 -19.91 -12.13 9.15
N LEU A 236 -20.94 -12.98 9.08
CA LEU A 236 -20.73 -14.43 8.94
C LEU A 236 -20.00 -14.76 7.62
N PRO A 237 -20.44 -14.26 6.44
CA PRO A 237 -19.67 -14.37 5.21
C PRO A 237 -18.22 -13.85 5.31
N LEU A 238 -18.00 -12.72 5.99
CA LEU A 238 -16.66 -12.14 6.20
C LEU A 238 -15.75 -13.04 7.02
N VAL A 239 -16.28 -13.72 8.05
CA VAL A 239 -15.52 -14.70 8.83
C VAL A 239 -15.18 -15.92 7.96
N LEU A 240 -16.15 -16.43 7.20
CA LEU A 240 -15.97 -17.61 6.35
C LEU A 240 -14.93 -17.40 5.25
N ILE A 241 -14.91 -16.23 4.58
CA ILE A 241 -13.89 -15.95 3.56
C ILE A 241 -12.49 -15.84 4.17
N ASN A 242 -12.38 -15.31 5.40
CA ASN A 242 -11.10 -15.19 6.11
C ASN A 242 -10.59 -16.51 6.71
N TRP A 243 -11.45 -17.51 6.80
CA TRP A 243 -11.05 -18.87 7.17
C TRP A 243 -10.33 -19.60 6.04
N VAL A 244 -10.29 -19.07 4.82
CA VAL A 244 -9.49 -19.66 3.73
C VAL A 244 -8.01 -19.46 4.06
N PRO A 245 -7.25 -20.54 4.39
CA PRO A 245 -5.89 -20.38 4.87
C PRO A 245 -4.90 -20.14 3.74
N ASP A 246 -5.17 -20.68 2.55
CA ASP A 246 -4.29 -20.55 1.40
C ASP A 246 -4.82 -19.53 0.39
N LEU A 247 -4.00 -18.51 0.11
CA LEU A 247 -4.28 -17.48 -0.88
C LEU A 247 -4.59 -18.05 -2.28
N LYS A 248 -4.07 -19.25 -2.57
CA LYS A 248 -4.31 -19.98 -3.84
C LYS A 248 -5.80 -20.24 -4.10
N TYR A 249 -6.59 -20.50 -3.06
CA TYR A 249 -8.04 -20.70 -3.22
C TYR A 249 -8.80 -19.39 -3.44
N LEU A 250 -8.27 -18.27 -2.95
CA LEU A 250 -8.81 -16.91 -3.20
C LEU A 250 -8.44 -16.37 -4.59
N ALA A 251 -7.37 -16.87 -5.22
CA ALA A 251 -6.88 -16.41 -6.51
C ALA A 251 -7.94 -16.39 -7.65
N PRO A 252 -8.72 -17.45 -7.91
CA PRO A 252 -9.75 -17.42 -8.96
C PRO A 252 -10.87 -16.41 -8.67
N PHE A 253 -11.32 -16.30 -7.42
CA PHE A 253 -12.30 -15.29 -7.00
C PHE A 253 -11.76 -13.87 -7.16
N SER A 254 -10.49 -13.68 -6.81
CA SER A 254 -9.74 -12.44 -6.99
C SER A 254 -9.68 -12.01 -8.46
N ALA A 255 -9.50 -12.96 -9.39
CA ALA A 255 -9.52 -12.69 -10.83
C ALA A 255 -10.91 -12.28 -11.33
N ILE A 256 -11.97 -12.95 -10.88
CA ILE A 256 -13.36 -12.56 -11.20
C ILE A 256 -13.67 -11.18 -10.62
N ALA A 257 -13.31 -10.93 -9.36
CA ALA A 257 -13.50 -9.63 -8.71
C ALA A 257 -12.78 -8.50 -9.47
N ASN A 258 -11.62 -8.76 -10.07
CA ASN A 258 -10.93 -7.78 -10.92
C ASN A 258 -11.71 -7.45 -12.18
N ALA A 259 -12.18 -8.47 -12.91
CA ALA A 259 -12.96 -8.26 -14.11
C ALA A 259 -14.24 -7.47 -13.80
N VAL A 260 -14.92 -7.83 -12.71
CA VAL A 260 -16.08 -7.11 -12.19
C VAL A 260 -15.74 -5.66 -11.85
N THR A 261 -14.62 -5.42 -11.17
CA THR A 261 -14.17 -4.07 -10.80
C THR A 261 -13.94 -3.19 -12.04
N ILE A 262 -13.29 -3.71 -13.08
CA ILE A 262 -13.05 -3.00 -14.34
C ILE A 262 -14.38 -2.61 -15.00
N VAL A 263 -15.32 -3.56 -15.10
CA VAL A 263 -16.65 -3.33 -15.67
C VAL A 263 -17.42 -2.29 -14.83
N SER A 264 -17.42 -2.42 -13.51
CA SER A 264 -18.09 -1.48 -12.62
C SER A 264 -17.53 -0.05 -12.75
N PHE A 265 -16.20 0.10 -12.86
CA PHE A 265 -15.60 1.43 -13.10
C PHE A 265 -15.98 2.01 -14.45
N ALA A 266 -16.00 1.20 -15.51
CA ALA A 266 -16.45 1.66 -16.83
C ALA A 266 -17.91 2.16 -16.77
N MET A 267 -18.77 1.46 -16.02
CA MET A 267 -20.16 1.86 -15.81
C MET A 267 -20.30 3.12 -14.95
N ILE A 268 -19.49 3.28 -13.91
CA ILE A 268 -19.46 4.52 -13.11
C ILE A 268 -19.07 5.71 -13.99
N LEU A 269 -18.04 5.56 -14.84
CA LEU A 269 -17.64 6.59 -15.80
C LEU A 269 -18.78 6.91 -16.79
N TYR A 270 -19.50 5.88 -17.27
CA TYR A 270 -20.69 6.08 -18.09
C TYR A 270 -21.73 6.98 -17.39
N TYR A 271 -22.02 6.72 -16.11
CA TYR A 271 -22.97 7.54 -15.34
C TYR A 271 -22.48 8.98 -15.11
N ILE A 272 -21.17 9.17 -14.89
CA ILE A 272 -20.57 10.51 -14.73
C ILE A 272 -20.69 11.33 -16.02
N PHE A 273 -20.46 10.72 -17.19
CA PHE A 273 -20.43 11.43 -18.47
C PHE A 273 -21.75 11.39 -19.25
N ARG A 274 -22.79 10.76 -18.71
CA ARG A 274 -24.12 10.71 -19.34
C ARG A 274 -24.74 12.09 -19.45
N GLU A 275 -24.58 12.90 -18.43
CA GLU A 275 -24.89 14.32 -18.43
C GLU A 275 -23.58 15.10 -18.53
N MET A 276 -23.59 16.25 -19.19
CA MET A 276 -22.38 17.05 -19.33
C MET A 276 -22.01 17.66 -17.97
N PRO A 277 -20.85 17.33 -17.38
CA PRO A 277 -20.47 17.89 -16.08
C PRO A 277 -20.33 19.41 -16.20
N THR A 278 -20.91 20.14 -15.23
CA THR A 278 -20.88 21.60 -15.22
C THR A 278 -19.93 22.14 -14.15
N ILE A 279 -19.32 23.29 -14.44
CA ILE A 279 -18.50 24.04 -13.47
C ILE A 279 -19.38 24.99 -12.65
N GLU A 280 -20.62 25.24 -13.09
CA GLU A 280 -21.53 26.14 -12.40
C GLU A 280 -21.82 25.65 -10.97
N GLY A 281 -21.63 26.54 -10.00
CA GLY A 281 -21.79 26.23 -8.58
C GLY A 281 -20.65 25.40 -7.95
N LYS A 282 -19.57 25.10 -8.67
CA LYS A 282 -18.41 24.35 -8.15
C LYS A 282 -17.26 25.29 -7.82
N VAL A 283 -16.54 25.02 -6.73
CA VAL A 283 -15.47 25.91 -6.25
C VAL A 283 -14.10 25.48 -6.80
N PRO A 284 -13.26 26.41 -7.29
CA PRO A 284 -11.91 26.08 -7.76
C PRO A 284 -10.99 25.68 -6.60
N ALA A 285 -11.14 26.32 -5.45
CA ALA A 285 -10.42 26.03 -4.22
C ALA A 285 -11.41 25.98 -3.05
N GLY A 286 -11.36 24.89 -2.30
CA GLY A 286 -12.14 24.64 -1.10
C GLY A 286 -11.51 25.29 0.13
N LYS A 287 -12.01 24.94 1.32
CA LYS A 287 -11.53 25.49 2.59
C LYS A 287 -10.23 24.81 3.00
N ILE A 288 -9.22 25.61 3.38
CA ILE A 288 -7.93 25.09 3.85
C ILE A 288 -8.07 24.10 5.01
N ALA A 289 -9.06 24.32 5.88
CA ALA A 289 -9.34 23.42 7.01
C ALA A 289 -9.72 21.99 6.59
N GLU A 290 -10.23 21.79 5.36
CA GLU A 290 -10.63 20.48 4.83
C GLU A 290 -9.56 19.85 3.94
N PHE A 291 -8.47 20.58 3.62
CA PHE A 291 -7.36 20.05 2.82
C PHE A 291 -6.67 18.84 3.44
N PRO A 292 -6.53 18.73 4.77
CA PRO A 292 -5.99 17.52 5.39
C PRO A 292 -6.86 16.28 5.13
N LEU A 293 -8.20 16.44 5.06
CA LEU A 293 -9.10 15.33 4.71
C LEU A 293 -8.85 14.87 3.28
N PHE A 294 -8.78 15.81 2.34
CA PHE A 294 -8.41 15.56 0.94
C PHE A 294 -7.05 14.84 0.84
N PHE A 295 -6.03 15.35 1.52
CA PHE A 295 -4.68 14.79 1.52
C PHE A 295 -4.66 13.33 2.00
N GLY A 296 -5.34 13.04 3.12
CA GLY A 296 -5.46 11.69 3.64
C GLY A 296 -6.14 10.74 2.65
N THR A 297 -7.23 11.17 2.02
CA THR A 297 -7.94 10.35 1.02
C THR A 297 -7.09 10.10 -0.23
N VAL A 298 -6.37 11.11 -0.71
CA VAL A 298 -5.50 10.98 -1.89
C VAL A 298 -4.34 10.03 -1.60
N LEU A 299 -3.72 10.11 -0.42
CA LEU A 299 -2.69 9.16 -0.02
C LEU A 299 -3.27 7.75 0.11
N PHE A 300 -4.42 7.59 0.76
CA PHE A 300 -5.09 6.29 0.87
C PHE A 300 -5.35 5.65 -0.48
N ALA A 301 -5.79 6.46 -1.44
CA ALA A 301 -6.08 5.97 -2.76
C ALA A 301 -4.78 5.61 -3.51
N LEU A 302 -3.78 6.51 -3.54
CA LEU A 302 -2.63 6.38 -4.44
C LEU A 302 -1.56 5.40 -3.93
N GLU A 303 -1.52 5.12 -2.63
CA GLU A 303 -0.41 4.41 -2.02
C GLU A 303 -0.69 2.90 -1.89
N ALA A 304 0.09 2.09 -2.61
CA ALA A 304 0.01 0.62 -2.58
C ALA A 304 1.31 -0.02 -2.07
N ILE A 305 1.99 0.63 -1.11
CA ILE A 305 3.33 0.24 -0.64
C ILE A 305 3.44 -1.21 -0.18
N GLY A 306 2.36 -1.77 0.40
CA GLY A 306 2.30 -3.15 0.89
C GLY A 306 2.40 -4.22 -0.21
N VAL A 307 2.12 -3.88 -1.47
CA VAL A 307 2.19 -4.83 -2.60
C VAL A 307 3.35 -4.55 -3.56
N ILE A 308 3.92 -3.33 -3.56
CA ILE A 308 4.92 -2.93 -4.55
C ILE A 308 6.20 -3.77 -4.47
N LEU A 309 6.78 -3.91 -3.26
CA LEU A 309 8.01 -4.69 -3.08
C LEU A 309 7.80 -6.20 -3.32
N PRO A 310 6.75 -6.84 -2.77
CA PRO A 310 6.43 -8.22 -3.12
C PRO A 310 6.26 -8.43 -4.63
N LEU A 311 5.58 -7.51 -5.32
CA LEU A 311 5.40 -7.62 -6.76
C LEU A 311 6.73 -7.52 -7.52
N GLU A 312 7.61 -6.58 -7.17
CA GLU A 312 8.95 -6.48 -7.76
C GLU A 312 9.79 -7.74 -7.54
N ASN A 313 9.67 -8.35 -6.35
CA ASN A 313 10.36 -9.58 -5.99
C ASN A 313 9.90 -10.81 -6.79
N GLU A 314 8.63 -10.88 -7.18
CA GLU A 314 8.04 -12.01 -7.91
C GLU A 314 8.10 -11.87 -9.45
N MET A 315 8.68 -10.79 -9.97
CA MET A 315 8.75 -10.55 -11.41
C MET A 315 9.73 -11.47 -12.13
N LYS A 316 9.35 -11.91 -13.34
CA LYS A 316 10.27 -12.56 -14.28
C LYS A 316 11.43 -11.66 -14.72
N THR A 317 11.17 -10.35 -14.86
CA THR A 317 12.17 -9.36 -15.31
C THR A 317 12.18 -8.15 -14.38
N PRO A 318 12.77 -8.26 -13.17
CA PRO A 318 12.74 -7.20 -12.16
C PRO A 318 13.46 -5.91 -12.62
N LYS A 319 14.51 -6.03 -13.45
CA LYS A 319 15.20 -4.90 -14.10
C LYS A 319 14.25 -3.98 -14.91
N ALA A 320 13.13 -4.51 -15.40
CA ALA A 320 12.12 -3.75 -16.15
C ALA A 320 11.12 -2.98 -15.26
N PHE A 321 11.19 -3.11 -13.93
CA PHE A 321 10.22 -2.51 -13.02
C PHE A 321 10.38 -0.98 -12.92
N VAL A 322 11.61 -0.51 -12.67
CA VAL A 322 11.94 0.88 -12.30
C VAL A 322 12.28 1.81 -13.48
N GLY A 323 12.55 1.26 -14.67
CA GLY A 323 12.98 2.04 -15.84
C GLY A 323 12.06 3.24 -16.19
N LYS A 324 12.53 4.18 -17.02
CA LYS A 324 11.75 5.39 -17.42
C LYS A 324 10.34 5.06 -17.93
N PHE A 325 10.21 3.99 -18.71
CA PHE A 325 8.93 3.40 -19.14
C PHE A 325 8.68 2.02 -18.53
N GLY A 326 9.27 1.79 -17.35
CA GLY A 326 9.16 0.58 -16.56
C GLY A 326 7.74 0.35 -16.05
N VAL A 327 7.51 -0.86 -15.55
CA VAL A 327 6.19 -1.31 -15.08
C VAL A 327 5.61 -0.38 -14.02
N LEU A 328 6.43 0.08 -13.07
CA LEU A 328 5.99 0.98 -12.00
C LEU A 328 5.52 2.32 -12.54
N ASN A 329 6.32 2.99 -13.40
CA ASN A 329 5.98 4.30 -13.94
C ASN A 329 4.71 4.25 -14.80
N ARG A 330 4.54 3.21 -15.62
CA ARG A 330 3.31 3.03 -16.39
C ARG A 330 2.09 2.84 -15.49
N ALA A 331 2.20 2.02 -14.44
CA ALA A 331 1.13 1.82 -13.48
C ALA A 331 0.77 3.13 -12.75
N MET A 332 1.76 3.83 -12.19
CA MET A 332 1.52 5.07 -11.44
C MET A 332 0.91 6.18 -12.31
N ILE A 333 1.39 6.36 -13.55
CA ILE A 333 0.79 7.34 -14.49
C ILE A 333 -0.68 6.98 -14.76
N SER A 334 -0.97 5.70 -15.03
CA SER A 334 -2.34 5.24 -15.25
C SER A 334 -3.24 5.46 -14.03
N ILE A 335 -2.74 5.16 -12.82
CA ILE A 335 -3.47 5.38 -11.56
C ILE A 335 -3.78 6.87 -11.38
N ILE A 336 -2.76 7.74 -11.50
CA ILE A 336 -2.92 9.19 -11.32
C ILE A 336 -3.94 9.76 -12.31
N ILE A 337 -3.89 9.37 -13.59
CA ILE A 337 -4.86 9.81 -14.60
C ILE A 337 -6.27 9.37 -14.23
N LEU A 338 -6.45 8.10 -13.86
CA LEU A 338 -7.77 7.57 -13.46
C LEU A 338 -8.31 8.30 -12.23
N TYR A 339 -7.44 8.67 -11.30
CA TYR A 339 -7.82 9.29 -10.03
C TYR A 339 -8.16 10.76 -10.16
N VAL A 340 -7.35 11.49 -10.93
CA VAL A 340 -7.67 12.87 -11.31
C VAL A 340 -8.95 12.88 -12.11
N GLY A 341 -9.12 11.96 -13.06
CA GLY A 341 -10.35 11.83 -13.85
C GLY A 341 -11.57 11.56 -12.98
N MET A 342 -11.52 10.54 -12.12
CA MET A 342 -12.63 10.18 -11.24
C MET A 342 -12.94 11.30 -10.25
N GLY A 343 -11.93 11.89 -9.61
CA GLY A 343 -12.11 13.00 -8.67
C GLY A 343 -12.66 14.26 -9.34
N LEU A 344 -12.08 14.69 -10.46
CA LEU A 344 -12.49 15.90 -11.18
C LEU A 344 -13.90 15.75 -11.74
N PHE A 345 -14.13 14.75 -12.59
CA PHE A 345 -15.42 14.61 -13.27
C PHE A 345 -16.54 14.18 -12.31
N GLY A 346 -16.23 13.35 -11.32
CA GLY A 346 -17.20 13.03 -10.26
C GLY A 346 -17.60 14.26 -9.44
N TYR A 347 -16.65 15.15 -9.09
CA TYR A 347 -16.97 16.38 -8.39
C TYR A 347 -17.69 17.41 -9.27
N LEU A 348 -17.35 17.51 -10.56
CA LEU A 348 -18.10 18.38 -11.48
C LEU A 348 -19.55 17.91 -11.66
N GLN A 349 -19.80 16.60 -11.64
CA GLN A 349 -21.15 16.07 -11.68
C GLN A 349 -21.91 16.30 -10.37
N TYR A 350 -21.38 15.82 -9.23
CA TYR A 350 -22.14 15.77 -7.97
C TYR A 350 -21.86 16.95 -7.03
N GLY A 351 -20.77 17.69 -7.20
CA GLY A 351 -20.38 18.81 -6.34
C GLY A 351 -20.26 18.45 -4.87
N ASN A 352 -20.85 19.29 -4.02
CA ASN A 352 -20.83 19.08 -2.57
C ASN A 352 -21.76 17.94 -2.12
N GLU A 353 -22.61 17.41 -3.02
CA GLU A 353 -23.45 16.24 -2.76
C GLU A 353 -22.72 14.91 -3.07
N ALA A 354 -21.46 14.97 -3.50
CA ALA A 354 -20.64 13.77 -3.63
C ALA A 354 -20.55 13.05 -2.28
N ALA A 355 -21.11 11.84 -2.19
CA ALA A 355 -21.09 11.03 -0.99
C ALA A 355 -19.69 10.42 -0.77
N GLY A 356 -19.44 9.86 0.42
CA GLY A 356 -18.14 9.28 0.77
C GLY A 356 -17.62 8.24 -0.24
N SER A 357 -18.52 7.62 -1.01
CA SER A 357 -18.22 6.89 -2.24
C SER A 357 -19.15 7.33 -3.36
N ILE A 358 -18.62 7.54 -4.56
CA ILE A 358 -19.40 7.88 -5.77
C ILE A 358 -20.45 6.83 -6.11
N THR A 359 -20.26 5.59 -5.68
CA THR A 359 -21.29 4.56 -5.88
C THR A 359 -22.61 4.97 -5.27
N LEU A 360 -22.61 5.64 -4.12
CA LEU A 360 -23.82 6.08 -3.41
C LEU A 360 -24.53 7.25 -4.12
N ASN A 361 -23.90 7.84 -5.13
CA ASN A 361 -24.51 8.87 -5.98
C ASN A 361 -25.18 8.29 -7.25
N LEU A 362 -25.08 6.97 -7.48
CA LEU A 362 -25.72 6.33 -8.64
C LEU A 362 -27.26 6.28 -8.48
N PRO A 363 -28.02 6.36 -9.59
CA PRO A 363 -29.48 6.44 -9.57
C PRO A 363 -30.16 5.07 -9.35
N SER A 364 -29.79 4.35 -8.30
CA SER A 364 -30.26 2.97 -8.02
C SER A 364 -31.75 2.86 -7.69
N GLY A 365 -32.39 3.96 -7.30
CA GLY A 365 -33.84 4.00 -7.10
C GLY A 365 -34.64 3.99 -8.41
N THR A 366 -34.07 4.47 -9.51
CA THR A 366 -34.76 4.54 -10.81
C THR A 366 -34.22 3.56 -11.83
N GLU A 367 -32.94 3.18 -11.74
CA GLU A 367 -32.28 2.33 -12.73
C GLU A 367 -31.70 1.06 -12.11
N THR A 368 -32.18 -0.10 -12.55
CA THR A 368 -31.68 -1.41 -12.10
C THR A 368 -30.19 -1.61 -12.43
N LEU A 369 -29.70 -1.01 -13.52
CA LEU A 369 -28.29 -1.12 -13.91
C LEU A 369 -27.35 -0.52 -12.87
N ALA A 370 -27.72 0.63 -12.28
CA ALA A 370 -26.97 1.24 -11.19
C ALA A 370 -26.91 0.33 -9.96
N SER A 371 -28.05 -0.27 -9.58
CA SER A 371 -28.12 -1.22 -8.47
C SER A 371 -27.25 -2.46 -8.71
N VAL A 372 -27.26 -3.00 -9.93
CA VAL A 372 -26.43 -4.15 -10.30
C VAL A 372 -24.95 -3.80 -10.19
N VAL A 373 -24.52 -2.65 -10.69
CA VAL A 373 -23.12 -2.19 -10.61
C VAL A 373 -22.67 -2.00 -9.16
N GLN A 374 -23.52 -1.43 -8.30
CA GLN A 374 -23.24 -1.29 -6.87
C GLN A 374 -23.08 -2.66 -6.19
N CYS A 375 -23.99 -3.61 -6.42
CA CYS A 375 -23.89 -4.97 -5.86
C CYS A 375 -22.65 -5.71 -6.35
N LEU A 376 -22.33 -5.59 -7.64
CA LEU A 376 -21.13 -6.17 -8.24
C LEU A 376 -19.85 -5.61 -7.63
N LEU A 377 -19.81 -4.29 -7.40
CA LEU A 377 -18.65 -3.65 -6.77
C LEU A 377 -18.54 -3.99 -5.28
N ALA A 378 -19.66 -4.05 -4.56
CA ALA A 378 -19.70 -4.55 -3.18
C ALA A 378 -19.17 -5.99 -3.10
N PHE A 379 -19.56 -6.87 -4.02
CA PHE A 379 -19.02 -8.22 -4.11
C PHE A 379 -17.51 -8.22 -4.39
N ALA A 380 -17.02 -7.40 -5.32
CA ALA A 380 -15.59 -7.32 -5.63
C ALA A 380 -14.75 -6.82 -4.44
N ILE A 381 -15.24 -5.81 -3.71
CA ILE A 381 -14.60 -5.32 -2.48
C ILE A 381 -14.68 -6.33 -1.34
N PHE A 382 -15.79 -7.09 -1.23
CA PHE A 382 -15.91 -8.20 -0.28
C PHE A 382 -14.83 -9.27 -0.49
N ILE A 383 -14.54 -9.65 -1.74
CA ILE A 383 -13.43 -10.57 -2.04
C ILE A 383 -12.08 -9.91 -1.71
N THR A 384 -11.93 -8.62 -2.01
CA THR A 384 -10.71 -7.85 -1.71
C THR A 384 -10.44 -7.75 -0.20
N HIS A 385 -11.48 -7.70 0.63
CA HIS A 385 -11.36 -7.76 2.09
C HIS A 385 -10.67 -9.04 2.56
N GLY A 386 -11.01 -10.21 2.00
CA GLY A 386 -10.33 -11.46 2.33
C GLY A 386 -8.83 -11.41 2.00
N LEU A 387 -8.45 -10.78 0.88
CA LEU A 387 -7.05 -10.61 0.48
C LEU A 387 -6.28 -9.63 1.38
N ALA A 388 -6.88 -8.48 1.72
CA ALA A 388 -6.23 -7.49 2.58
C ALA A 388 -6.05 -8.00 4.02
N CYS A 389 -7.07 -8.67 4.55
CA CYS A 389 -7.02 -9.28 5.87
C CYS A 389 -6.00 -10.43 5.93
N TYR A 390 -5.82 -11.20 4.85
CA TYR A 390 -4.77 -12.21 4.76
C TYR A 390 -3.38 -11.63 5.05
N VAL A 391 -3.06 -10.44 4.55
CA VAL A 391 -1.77 -9.78 4.84
C VAL A 391 -1.65 -9.42 6.32
N ALA A 392 -2.71 -8.91 6.95
CA ALA A 392 -2.71 -8.63 8.38
C ALA A 392 -2.53 -9.90 9.22
N ILE A 393 -3.24 -10.97 8.86
CA ILE A 393 -3.14 -12.29 9.49
C ILE A 393 -1.72 -12.85 9.32
N ASP A 394 -1.15 -12.76 8.12
CA ASP A 394 0.18 -13.26 7.81
C ASP A 394 1.25 -12.57 8.65
N ILE A 395 1.22 -11.24 8.72
CA ILE A 395 2.14 -10.48 9.59
C ILE A 395 1.95 -10.90 11.06
N LEU A 396 0.72 -10.94 11.56
CA LEU A 396 0.48 -11.23 12.99
C LEU A 396 0.81 -12.69 13.35
N TRP A 397 0.51 -13.63 12.46
CA TRP A 397 0.75 -15.05 12.65
C TRP A 397 2.22 -15.40 12.44
N ASN A 398 2.82 -15.06 11.31
CA ASN A 398 4.16 -15.54 10.98
C ASN A 398 5.27 -14.75 11.70
N GLU A 399 5.09 -13.45 11.96
CA GLU A 399 6.12 -12.64 12.63
C GLU A 399 6.02 -12.68 14.17
N TYR A 400 4.82 -12.81 14.74
CA TYR A 400 4.61 -12.60 16.19
C TYR A 400 4.07 -13.83 16.94
N ILE A 401 2.96 -14.41 16.49
CA ILE A 401 2.21 -15.41 17.29
C ILE A 401 2.65 -16.84 16.99
N GLY A 402 2.73 -17.21 15.72
CA GLY A 402 3.02 -18.56 15.23
C GLY A 402 4.38 -19.08 15.69
N VAL A 403 5.40 -18.21 15.76
CA VAL A 403 6.73 -18.55 16.29
C VAL A 403 6.65 -18.96 17.77
N ARG A 404 5.76 -18.35 18.56
CA ARG A 404 5.58 -18.69 19.98
C ARG A 404 4.76 -19.96 20.19
N LEU A 405 3.98 -20.36 19.19
CA LEU A 405 3.07 -21.51 19.22
C LEU A 405 3.59 -22.73 18.42
N LEU A 406 4.86 -22.73 17.99
CA LEU A 406 5.47 -23.81 17.21
C LEU A 406 5.27 -25.20 17.81
N ASN A 407 5.30 -25.32 19.14
CA ASN A 407 5.19 -26.60 19.87
C ASN A 407 3.76 -26.96 20.30
N SER A 408 2.74 -26.17 19.95
CA SER A 408 1.35 -26.42 20.36
C SER A 408 0.64 -27.40 19.43
N SER A 409 0.03 -28.45 19.97
CA SER A 409 -0.80 -29.41 19.22
C SER A 409 -2.06 -28.75 18.60
N HIS A 410 -2.42 -27.55 19.05
CA HIS A 410 -3.61 -26.81 18.61
C HIS A 410 -3.28 -25.60 17.73
N ARG A 411 -2.10 -25.59 17.08
CA ARG A 411 -1.65 -24.49 16.22
C ARG A 411 -2.71 -24.06 15.20
N LEU A 412 -3.35 -25.01 14.52
CA LEU A 412 -4.41 -24.72 13.54
C LEU A 412 -5.63 -24.01 14.18
N LEU A 413 -6.04 -24.45 15.38
CA LEU A 413 -7.16 -23.83 16.11
C LEU A 413 -6.84 -22.38 16.46
N TRP A 414 -5.61 -22.11 16.94
CA TRP A 414 -5.16 -20.76 17.26
C TRP A 414 -5.11 -19.84 16.04
N GLU A 415 -4.77 -20.39 14.88
CA GLU A 415 -4.81 -19.63 13.62
C GLU A 415 -6.24 -19.20 13.27
N TYR A 416 -7.22 -20.12 13.34
CA TYR A 416 -8.62 -19.79 13.09
C TYR A 416 -9.21 -18.82 14.12
N ILE A 417 -8.81 -18.95 15.40
CA ILE A 417 -9.18 -17.99 16.44
C ILE A 417 -8.64 -16.60 16.11
N LEU A 418 -7.36 -16.50 15.71
CA LEU A 418 -6.75 -15.22 15.34
C LEU A 418 -7.46 -14.57 14.16
N ARG A 419 -7.72 -15.35 13.09
CA ARG A 419 -8.45 -14.91 11.90
C ARG A 419 -9.83 -14.36 12.27
N SER A 420 -10.56 -15.08 13.12
CA SER A 420 -11.88 -14.66 13.58
C SER A 420 -11.81 -13.39 14.44
N LEU A 421 -10.83 -13.30 15.33
CA LEU A 421 -10.63 -12.13 16.20
C LEU A 421 -10.31 -10.87 15.39
N ILE A 422 -9.47 -10.96 14.36
CA ILE A 422 -9.16 -9.82 13.48
C ILE A 422 -10.42 -9.34 12.77
N VAL A 423 -11.24 -10.24 12.21
CA VAL A 423 -12.50 -9.86 11.56
C VAL A 423 -13.50 -9.24 12.54
N LEU A 424 -13.59 -9.77 13.76
CA LEU A 424 -14.44 -9.19 14.81
C LEU A 424 -13.94 -7.81 15.25
N LEU A 425 -12.62 -7.62 15.32
CA LEU A 425 -12.02 -6.33 15.63
C LEU A 425 -12.30 -5.29 14.55
N THR A 426 -12.08 -5.64 13.27
CA THR A 426 -12.37 -4.73 12.15
C THR A 426 -13.85 -4.40 12.06
N PHE A 427 -14.73 -5.40 12.24
CA PHE A 427 -16.17 -5.19 12.35
C PHE A 427 -16.52 -4.25 13.51
N GLY A 428 -15.96 -4.48 14.71
CA GLY A 428 -16.24 -3.66 15.89
C GLY A 428 -15.83 -2.20 15.68
N ILE A 429 -14.65 -1.95 15.12
CA ILE A 429 -14.18 -0.59 14.79
C ILE A 429 -15.10 0.05 13.76
N ALA A 430 -15.44 -0.68 12.69
CA ALA A 430 -16.32 -0.18 11.63
C ALA A 430 -17.75 0.12 12.12
N ALA A 431 -18.29 -0.71 13.02
CA ALA A 431 -19.62 -0.55 13.60
C ALA A 431 -19.71 0.65 14.56
N VAL A 432 -18.61 1.00 15.25
CA VAL A 432 -18.59 2.17 16.13
C VAL A 432 -18.67 3.46 15.31
N VAL A 433 -17.96 3.56 14.18
CA VAL A 433 -17.90 4.78 13.35
C VAL A 433 -18.18 4.45 11.88
N PRO A 434 -19.45 4.31 11.43
CA PRO A 434 -19.75 3.97 10.05
C PRO A 434 -19.66 5.19 9.12
N GLU A 435 -18.55 5.93 9.15
CA GLU A 435 -18.27 7.09 8.28
C GLU A 435 -17.08 6.75 7.37
N LEU A 436 -17.39 6.35 6.14
CA LEU A 436 -16.42 5.81 5.19
C LEU A 436 -15.30 6.79 4.82
N ASP A 437 -15.65 8.04 4.54
CA ASP A 437 -14.70 9.08 4.10
C ASP A 437 -13.71 9.46 5.22
N LEU A 438 -14.18 9.56 6.47
CA LEU A 438 -13.35 9.86 7.62
C LEU A 438 -12.36 8.73 7.90
N PHE A 439 -12.77 7.46 7.76
CA PHE A 439 -11.84 6.33 7.91
C PHE A 439 -10.79 6.29 6.82
N ILE A 440 -11.19 6.46 5.56
CA ILE A 440 -10.27 6.52 4.41
C ILE A 440 -9.21 7.60 4.67
N SER A 441 -9.66 8.79 5.06
CA SER A 441 -8.76 9.90 5.34
C SER A 441 -7.86 9.65 6.55
N LEU A 442 -8.39 9.10 7.65
CA LEU A 442 -7.64 8.79 8.87
C LEU A 442 -6.49 7.81 8.59
N PHE A 443 -6.75 6.67 7.95
CA PHE A 443 -5.72 5.67 7.72
C PHE A 443 -4.74 6.08 6.62
N GLY A 444 -5.19 6.85 5.62
CA GLY A 444 -4.30 7.47 4.64
C GLY A 444 -3.35 8.48 5.25
N ALA A 445 -3.88 9.41 6.05
CA ALA A 445 -3.06 10.40 6.75
C ALA A 445 -2.12 9.75 7.77
N LEU A 446 -2.63 8.86 8.63
CA LEU A 446 -1.84 8.23 9.70
C LEU A 446 -0.76 7.30 9.13
N CYS A 447 -1.17 6.30 8.36
CA CYS A 447 -0.27 5.20 8.00
C CYS A 447 0.52 5.50 6.74
N LEU A 448 -0.11 6.05 5.70
CA LEU A 448 0.51 6.20 4.40
C LEU A 448 1.37 7.45 4.30
N SER A 449 1.18 8.46 5.15
CA SER A 449 2.19 9.51 5.31
C SER A 449 3.49 8.99 5.90
N ALA A 450 3.41 8.02 6.84
CA ALA A 450 4.59 7.39 7.42
C ALA A 450 5.23 6.39 6.44
N LEU A 451 4.46 5.40 5.98
CA LEU A 451 4.92 4.31 5.11
C LEU A 451 5.22 4.76 3.68
N GLY A 452 4.39 5.62 3.08
CA GLY A 452 4.54 6.03 1.69
C GLY A 452 5.55 7.16 1.50
N LEU A 453 5.71 8.05 2.49
CA LEU A 453 6.54 9.26 2.35
C LEU A 453 7.74 9.27 3.29
N ALA A 454 7.51 9.24 4.60
CA ALA A 454 8.57 9.46 5.59
C ALA A 454 9.60 8.32 5.60
N PHE A 455 9.15 7.06 5.68
CA PHE A 455 10.02 5.90 5.80
C PHE A 455 10.93 5.68 4.59
N PRO A 456 10.47 5.78 3.32
CA PRO A 456 11.36 5.72 2.16
C PRO A 456 12.48 6.77 2.20
N ALA A 457 12.15 8.00 2.59
CA ALA A 457 13.11 9.09 2.72
C ALA A 457 14.12 8.83 3.84
N PHE A 458 13.70 8.27 4.97
CA PHE A 458 14.59 7.84 6.05
C PHE A 458 15.51 6.69 5.62
N ILE A 459 14.96 5.67 4.96
CA ILE A 459 15.69 4.50 4.46
C ILE A 459 16.79 4.96 3.49
N GLN A 460 16.46 5.80 2.51
CA GLN A 460 17.46 6.35 1.59
C GLN A 460 18.57 7.11 2.32
N SER A 461 18.19 7.95 3.28
CA SER A 461 19.15 8.75 4.03
C SER A 461 20.14 7.87 4.79
N CYS A 462 19.70 6.74 5.34
CA CYS A 462 20.56 5.78 6.03
C CYS A 462 21.41 4.97 5.04
N THR A 463 20.81 4.42 3.98
CA THR A 463 21.49 3.57 2.99
C THR A 463 22.66 4.27 2.30
N TYR A 464 22.52 5.56 1.98
CA TYR A 464 23.55 6.30 1.24
C TYR A 464 24.47 7.15 2.14
N TRP A 465 24.27 7.17 3.46
CA TRP A 465 24.94 8.10 4.38
C TRP A 465 26.46 8.19 4.22
N TYR A 466 27.13 7.05 4.05
CA TYR A 466 28.59 6.93 3.92
C TYR A 466 29.08 6.75 2.47
N TYR A 467 28.17 6.67 1.49
CA TYR A 467 28.48 6.20 0.13
C TYR A 467 28.31 7.28 -0.95
N VAL A 468 27.84 8.48 -0.59
CA VAL A 468 27.74 9.62 -1.49
C VAL A 468 28.72 10.72 -1.09
N SER A 469 29.08 11.56 -2.06
CA SER A 469 29.95 12.71 -1.79
C SER A 469 29.30 13.67 -0.77
N PRO A 470 30.08 14.47 -0.04
CA PRO A 470 29.53 15.38 0.97
C PRO A 470 28.47 16.36 0.44
N SER A 471 28.63 16.86 -0.79
CA SER A 471 27.69 17.77 -1.45
C SER A 471 26.38 17.07 -1.83
N GLU A 472 26.47 15.86 -2.38
CA GLU A 472 25.31 15.03 -2.72
C GLU A 472 24.55 14.58 -1.48
N ARG A 473 25.27 14.27 -0.39
CA ARG A 473 24.68 13.96 0.91
C ARG A 473 23.84 15.12 1.44
N ILE A 474 24.36 16.34 1.40
CA ILE A 474 23.62 17.53 1.86
C ILE A 474 22.35 17.72 1.01
N ARG A 475 22.47 17.61 -0.32
CA ARG A 475 21.31 17.71 -1.22
C ARG A 475 20.26 16.64 -0.93
N MET A 476 20.69 15.39 -0.71
CA MET A 476 19.82 14.28 -0.35
C MET A 476 19.10 14.54 0.98
N ILE A 477 19.83 14.95 2.02
CA ILE A 477 19.27 15.23 3.35
C ILE A 477 18.24 16.35 3.27
N ILE A 478 18.52 17.44 2.56
CA ILE A 478 17.56 18.56 2.41
C ILE A 478 16.27 18.08 1.75
N LYS A 479 16.40 17.37 0.61
CA LYS A 479 15.26 16.81 -0.13
C LYS A 479 14.45 15.86 0.76
N ASN A 480 15.11 14.93 1.44
CA ASN A 480 14.45 13.94 2.30
C ASN A 480 13.85 14.57 3.55
N ALA A 481 14.47 15.61 4.11
CA ALA A 481 13.90 16.39 5.21
C ALA A 481 12.60 17.09 4.80
N ILE A 482 12.54 17.66 3.59
CA ILE A 482 11.30 18.27 3.06
C ILE A 482 10.19 17.21 2.96
N VAL A 483 10.49 16.03 2.41
CA VAL A 483 9.52 14.93 2.28
C VAL A 483 9.05 14.43 3.64
N VAL A 484 9.97 14.24 4.59
CA VAL A 484 9.65 13.82 5.96
C VAL A 484 8.81 14.86 6.68
N VAL A 485 9.12 16.15 6.56
CA VAL A 485 8.33 17.22 7.15
C VAL A 485 6.93 17.26 6.54
N PHE A 486 6.82 17.16 5.22
CA PHE A 486 5.52 17.11 4.54
C PHE A 486 4.69 15.89 4.97
N GLY A 487 5.29 14.70 5.05
CA GLY A 487 4.64 13.50 5.56
C GLY A 487 4.26 13.61 7.05
N ALA A 488 5.12 14.16 7.90
CA ALA A 488 4.83 14.35 9.32
C ALA A 488 3.70 15.36 9.56
N LEU A 489 3.68 16.46 8.81
CA LEU A 489 2.57 17.43 8.84
C LEU A 489 1.27 16.78 8.35
N GLY A 490 1.31 16.05 7.25
CA GLY A 490 0.17 15.30 6.73
C GLY A 490 -0.36 14.27 7.73
N LEU A 491 0.54 13.56 8.43
CA LEU A 491 0.19 12.63 9.49
C LEU A 491 -0.49 13.33 10.65
N VAL A 492 0.15 14.33 11.26
CA VAL A 492 -0.35 14.98 12.47
C VAL A 492 -1.64 15.75 12.18
N VAL A 493 -1.63 16.63 11.17
CA VAL A 493 -2.78 17.47 10.84
C VAL A 493 -3.92 16.62 10.28
N GLY A 494 -3.64 15.69 9.36
CA GLY A 494 -4.67 14.84 8.76
C GLY A 494 -5.32 13.90 9.77
N THR A 495 -4.53 13.29 10.66
CA THR A 495 -5.06 12.43 11.73
C THR A 495 -5.88 13.25 12.71
N TRP A 496 -5.40 14.45 13.10
CA TRP A 496 -6.15 15.34 13.98
C TRP A 496 -7.51 15.72 13.37
N THR A 497 -7.54 16.17 12.12
CA THR A 497 -8.77 16.60 11.46
C THR A 497 -9.77 15.45 11.27
N SER A 498 -9.28 14.25 10.95
CA SER A 498 -10.16 13.08 10.81
C SER A 498 -10.73 12.65 12.16
N LEU A 499 -9.92 12.65 13.23
CA LEU A 499 -10.39 12.35 14.58
C LEU A 499 -11.36 13.41 15.10
N GLU A 500 -11.10 14.70 14.86
CA GLU A 500 -12.01 15.78 15.20
C GLU A 500 -13.35 15.65 14.45
N GLY A 501 -13.31 15.30 13.16
CA GLY A 501 -14.50 15.00 12.36
C GLY A 501 -15.32 13.85 12.94
N ILE A 502 -14.64 12.76 13.34
CA ILE A 502 -15.26 11.62 14.01
C ILE A 502 -15.91 12.07 15.32
N ILE A 503 -15.16 12.73 16.22
CA ILE A 503 -15.65 13.17 17.53
C ILE A 503 -16.86 14.12 17.39
N THR A 504 -16.80 15.06 16.44
CA THR A 504 -17.88 16.03 16.20
C THR A 504 -19.17 15.35 15.74
N LYS A 505 -19.06 14.29 14.94
CA LYS A 505 -20.21 13.46 14.55
C LYS A 505 -20.82 12.73 15.76
N PHE A 506 -20.01 12.24 16.69
CA PHE A 506 -20.51 11.56 17.91
C PHE A 506 -21.04 12.51 18.99
N SER A 507 -20.50 13.72 19.11
CA SER A 507 -20.90 14.67 20.15
C SER A 507 -22.24 15.36 19.88
N GLY A 508 -22.87 15.11 18.72
CA GLY A 508 -24.17 15.69 18.36
C GLY A 508 -24.14 17.20 18.10
N GLN A 509 -22.97 17.83 18.01
CA GLN A 509 -22.81 19.27 17.75
C GLN A 509 -22.73 19.62 16.25
N GLY A 510 -23.27 18.77 15.38
CA GLY A 510 -23.41 19.10 13.97
C GLY A 510 -24.32 20.32 13.78
N HIS A 511 -23.78 21.41 13.26
CA HIS A 511 -24.58 22.53 12.75
C HIS A 511 -25.60 22.01 11.73
N GLY A 512 -26.87 21.98 12.16
CA GLY A 512 -28.06 22.14 11.33
C GLY A 512 -28.23 21.21 10.13
N HIS A 513 -28.54 19.94 10.39
CA HIS A 513 -29.63 19.26 9.67
C HIS A 513 -30.29 18.24 10.58
N GLY A 514 -31.55 18.54 10.94
CA GLY A 514 -32.63 17.70 11.49
C GLY A 514 -32.27 16.53 12.42
N PRO A 515 -32.79 16.49 13.68
CA PRO A 515 -32.64 15.32 14.52
C PRO A 515 -33.28 14.08 13.87
N ILE A 516 -32.61 12.94 14.04
CA ILE A 516 -33.14 11.61 13.84
C ILE A 516 -34.46 11.52 14.63
N LEU A 517 -35.58 11.53 13.91
CA LEU A 517 -36.88 11.22 14.49
C LEU A 517 -36.84 9.76 14.91
N ASN A 518 -36.74 9.53 16.21
CA ASN A 518 -37.16 8.29 16.83
C ASN A 518 -38.63 8.05 16.45
N ALA A 519 -38.86 7.13 15.52
CA ALA A 519 -40.18 6.61 15.22
C ALA A 519 -40.62 5.70 16.38
N THR A 520 -41.06 6.28 17.49
CA THR A 520 -41.70 5.52 18.59
C THR A 520 -42.81 6.26 19.34
N ASP A 521 -43.23 7.47 18.93
CA ASP A 521 -44.37 8.16 19.56
C ASP A 521 -45.33 8.76 18.54
N ASN A 522 -46.06 7.90 17.81
CA ASN A 522 -47.31 8.27 17.15
C ASN A 522 -48.25 7.05 17.09
N PHE A 523 -48.60 6.54 18.27
CA PHE A 523 -49.75 5.67 18.48
C PHE A 523 -50.39 6.03 19.82
N ASN A 524 -51.15 7.13 19.84
CA ASN A 524 -52.31 7.30 20.71
C ASN A 524 -53.00 8.61 20.35
N GLU A 525 -53.94 8.54 19.42
CA GLU A 525 -55.20 9.29 19.49
C GLU A 525 -56.14 8.77 18.39
N THR A 526 -56.77 7.63 18.68
CA THR A 526 -58.02 7.25 18.03
C THR A 526 -59.19 7.79 18.84
N SER A 527 -60.20 8.23 18.10
CA SER A 527 -61.63 8.34 18.46
C SER A 527 -62.04 9.45 19.44
N LEU A 528 -62.82 10.41 18.92
CA LEU A 528 -64.25 10.56 19.28
C LEU A 528 -64.96 11.50 18.28
N VAL A 529 -65.89 10.91 17.54
CA VAL A 529 -67.00 11.54 16.79
C VAL A 529 -68.16 11.67 17.81
N PRO A 530 -69.01 12.71 17.78
CA PRO A 530 -70.11 12.85 16.80
C PRO A 530 -70.01 14.07 15.88
#